data_AF-A0A371KEB2-F1
#
_entry.id   AF-A0A371KEB2-F1
#
_cell.length_a   1.000
_cell.length_b   1.000
_cell.length_c   1.000
_cell.angle_alpha   90.00
_cell.angle_beta   90.00
_cell.angle_gamma   90.00
#
_symmetry.space_group_name_H-M   'P 1'
#
loop_
_entity.id
_entity.type
_entity.pdbx_description
1 polymer ?
#
loop_
_entity_poly.entity_id
_entity_poly.type
_entity_poly.pdbx_seq_one_letter_code
_entity_poly.pdbx_strand_id
1 'polypeptide(L)'
;MSQQQTADDVSVDEIPIDISNTQSGDIDPADVPDEIESITRGLASEQPPTNPLVVLKAARWWYIHGKGGTDPAFRWAIEWTRHLATDTPSDVDRFDEFLEYLVTVGFADETHELR
;
A
#
# COMPACT_ATOMS: atom_id res chain seq x y z
N MET A 1 -20.94 -45.61 -3.34
CA MET A 1 -19.65 -45.02 -2.94
C MET A 1 -19.67 -43.57 -3.37
N SER A 2 -20.15 -42.69 -2.49
CA SER A 2 -20.11 -41.24 -2.67
C SER A 2 -19.12 -40.72 -1.64
N GLN A 3 -17.98 -40.22 -2.10
CA GLN A 3 -17.13 -39.34 -1.30
C GLN A 3 -17.09 -38.02 -2.04
N GLN A 4 -17.95 -37.13 -1.55
CA GLN A 4 -17.94 -35.70 -1.80
C GLN A 4 -16.60 -35.17 -1.26
N GLN A 5 -15.68 -34.81 -2.14
CA GLN A 5 -14.57 -33.93 -1.80
C GLN A 5 -14.91 -32.55 -2.36
N THR A 6 -15.76 -31.81 -1.65
CA THR A 6 -15.63 -30.35 -1.62
C THR A 6 -14.43 -30.06 -0.72
N ALA A 7 -13.24 -30.12 -1.31
CA ALA A 7 -12.15 -29.31 -0.80
C ALA A 7 -12.52 -27.87 -1.15
N ASP A 8 -12.59 -26.99 -0.15
CA ASP A 8 -12.70 -25.56 -0.34
C ASP A 8 -11.69 -25.12 -1.41
N ASP A 9 -12.19 -24.90 -2.62
CA ASP A 9 -11.44 -24.28 -3.70
C ASP A 9 -11.33 -22.80 -3.33
N VAL A 10 -10.32 -22.48 -2.52
CA VAL A 10 -9.92 -21.10 -2.29
C VAL A 10 -9.37 -20.63 -3.63
N SER A 11 -10.24 -20.08 -4.46
CA SER A 11 -9.86 -19.33 -5.65
C SER A 11 -9.05 -18.13 -5.17
N VAL A 12 -7.74 -18.28 -5.17
CA VAL A 12 -6.84 -17.13 -5.26
C VAL A 12 -7.06 -16.63 -6.67
N ASP A 13 -7.79 -15.51 -6.80
CA ASP A 13 -7.94 -14.82 -8.08
C ASP A 13 -6.59 -14.86 -8.81
N GLU A 14 -6.57 -15.43 -10.02
CA GLU A 14 -5.47 -15.20 -10.96
C GLU A 14 -5.32 -13.68 -10.99
N ILE A 15 -4.14 -13.15 -10.65
CA ILE A 15 -3.92 -11.70 -10.65
C ILE A 15 -3.42 -11.35 -12.05
N PRO A 16 -4.27 -10.97 -13.03
CA PRO A 16 -3.79 -10.38 -14.25
C PRO A 16 -3.18 -9.03 -13.89
N ILE A 17 -1.85 -8.97 -13.81
CA ILE A 17 -1.13 -7.70 -13.73
C ILE A 17 -1.00 -7.19 -15.16
N ASP A 18 -1.84 -6.25 -15.54
CA ASP A 18 -1.61 -5.49 -16.77
C ASP A 18 -0.46 -4.51 -16.54
N ILE A 19 0.76 -5.00 -16.79
CA ILE A 19 2.00 -4.19 -16.74
C ILE A 19 1.97 -3.02 -17.73
N SER A 20 1.04 -2.98 -18.69
CA SER A 20 0.86 -1.84 -19.60
C SER A 20 0.10 -0.67 -18.94
N ASN A 21 -0.58 -0.93 -17.82
CA ASN A 21 -1.31 0.05 -17.01
C ASN A 21 -0.51 0.52 -15.78
N THR A 22 0.80 0.26 -15.70
CA THR A 22 1.65 1.04 -14.80
C THR A 22 1.62 2.48 -15.29
N GLN A 23 0.68 3.25 -14.76
CA GLN A 23 0.57 4.66 -15.03
C GLN A 23 1.81 5.32 -14.43
N SER A 24 2.83 5.51 -15.27
CA SER A 24 4.02 6.29 -14.95
C SER A 24 3.69 7.80 -14.80
N GLY A 25 2.43 8.16 -14.55
CA GLY A 25 1.94 9.53 -14.46
C GLY A 25 1.83 10.01 -13.02
N ASP A 26 1.80 11.33 -12.85
CA ASP A 26 1.42 11.95 -11.59
C ASP A 26 0.02 11.46 -11.18
N ILE A 27 -0.08 10.96 -9.94
CA ILE A 27 -1.35 10.49 -9.36
C ILE A 27 -2.21 11.72 -9.02
N ASP A 28 -3.42 11.78 -9.55
CA ASP A 28 -4.44 12.69 -9.02
C ASP A 28 -4.98 12.07 -7.71
N PRO A 29 -4.99 12.79 -6.57
CA PRO A 29 -5.55 12.27 -5.34
C PRO A 29 -7.02 11.82 -5.49
N ALA A 30 -7.78 12.40 -6.42
CA ALA A 30 -9.16 11.99 -6.71
C ALA A 30 -9.28 10.61 -7.38
N ASP A 31 -8.18 10.08 -7.95
CA ASP A 31 -8.12 8.74 -8.54
C ASP A 31 -7.79 7.66 -7.49
N VAL A 32 -7.36 8.06 -6.28
CA VAL A 32 -7.09 7.12 -5.19
C VAL A 32 -8.41 6.71 -4.53
N PRO A 33 -8.76 5.41 -4.50
CA PRO A 33 -9.97 4.99 -3.80
C PRO A 33 -9.90 5.30 -2.30
N ASP A 34 -11.01 5.75 -1.70
CA ASP A 34 -11.11 6.14 -0.28
C ASP A 34 -10.47 5.13 0.69
N GLU A 35 -10.61 3.83 0.41
CA GLU A 35 -10.02 2.78 1.24
C GLU A 35 -8.49 2.76 1.14
N ILE A 36 -7.94 2.95 -0.07
CA ILE A 36 -6.49 3.02 -0.29
C ILE A 36 -5.93 4.28 0.32
N GLU A 37 -6.62 5.42 0.16
CA GLU A 37 -6.25 6.69 0.80
C GLU A 37 -6.20 6.51 2.33
N SER A 38 -7.26 5.96 2.92
CA SER A 38 -7.37 5.73 4.37
C SER A 38 -6.25 4.84 4.91
N ILE A 39 -5.95 3.73 4.25
CA ILE A 39 -4.85 2.84 4.66
C ILE A 39 -3.51 3.56 4.52
N THR A 40 -3.30 4.28 3.41
CA THR A 40 -2.06 5.00 3.13
C THR A 40 -1.83 6.10 4.16
N ARG A 41 -2.84 6.92 4.47
CA ARG A 41 -2.77 7.94 5.52
C ARG A 41 -2.55 7.31 6.89
N GLY A 42 -3.19 6.17 7.16
CA GLY A 42 -2.97 5.39 8.37
C GLY A 42 -1.50 5.02 8.59
N LEU A 43 -0.75 4.71 7.53
CA LEU A 43 0.69 4.41 7.61
C LEU A 43 1.56 5.60 8.06
N ALA A 44 1.05 6.83 8.02
CA ALA A 44 1.71 8.04 8.51
C ALA A 44 1.32 8.40 9.96
N SER A 45 0.21 7.84 10.46
CA SER A 45 -0.37 8.21 11.75
C SER A 45 0.40 7.65 12.95
N GLU A 46 0.09 8.15 14.14
CA GLU A 46 0.57 7.59 15.42
C GLU A 46 0.14 6.13 15.67
N GLN A 47 -0.92 5.65 15.01
CA GLN A 47 -1.46 4.30 15.15
C GLN A 47 -1.59 3.60 13.79
N PRO A 48 -0.45 3.21 13.17
CA PRO A 48 -0.46 2.62 11.85
C PRO A 48 -1.15 1.25 11.82
N PRO A 49 -1.71 0.83 10.66
CA PRO A 49 -2.35 -0.47 10.51
C PRO A 49 -1.44 -1.63 10.94
N THR A 50 -1.93 -2.50 11.80
CA THR A 50 -1.16 -3.64 12.35
C THR A 50 -1.41 -4.95 11.62
N ASN A 51 -2.38 -5.00 10.71
CA ASN A 51 -2.64 -6.18 9.88
C ASN A 51 -1.85 -6.07 8.56
N PRO A 52 -0.84 -6.93 8.31
CA PRO A 52 -0.01 -6.85 7.12
C PRO A 52 -0.80 -7.03 5.81
N LEU A 53 -1.92 -7.77 5.82
CA LEU A 53 -2.73 -7.93 4.61
C LEU A 53 -3.47 -6.64 4.21
N VAL A 54 -3.84 -5.81 5.20
CA VAL A 54 -4.44 -4.49 4.95
C VAL A 54 -3.39 -3.57 4.34
N VAL A 55 -2.17 -3.59 4.87
CA VAL A 55 -1.05 -2.79 4.34
C VAL A 55 -0.69 -3.20 2.90
N LEU A 56 -0.65 -4.50 2.62
CA LEU A 56 -0.37 -5.03 1.28
C LEU A 56 -1.45 -4.66 0.25
N LYS A 57 -2.68 -4.36 0.67
CA LYS A 57 -3.73 -3.85 -0.21
C LYS A 57 -3.37 -2.47 -0.76
N ALA A 58 -2.88 -1.55 0.10
CA ALA A 58 -2.37 -0.26 -0.32
C ALA A 58 -1.09 -0.41 -1.16
N ALA A 59 -0.16 -1.28 -0.75
CA ALA A 59 1.06 -1.54 -1.51
C ALA A 59 0.74 -1.99 -2.95
N ARG A 60 -0.19 -2.92 -3.12
CA ARG A 60 -0.61 -3.39 -4.45
C ARG A 60 -1.12 -2.24 -5.33
N TRP A 61 -1.94 -1.35 -4.77
CA TRP A 61 -2.48 -0.22 -5.53
C TRP A 61 -1.39 0.73 -5.98
N TRP A 62 -0.51 1.17 -5.06
CA TRP A 62 0.61 2.07 -5.38
C TRP A 62 1.61 1.47 -6.36
N TYR A 63 1.81 0.15 -6.32
CA TYR A 63 2.63 -0.55 -7.31
C TYR A 63 2.00 -0.53 -8.71
N ILE A 64 0.68 -0.72 -8.81
CA ILE A 64 0.00 -0.80 -10.11
C ILE A 64 -0.23 0.59 -10.71
N HIS A 65 -0.64 1.55 -9.88
CA HIS A 65 -1.12 2.85 -10.36
C HIS A 65 -0.08 3.96 -10.21
N GLY A 66 0.81 3.86 -9.23
CA GLY A 66 1.88 4.83 -9.01
C GLY A 66 3.15 4.49 -9.79
N LYS A 67 4.30 4.80 -9.19
CA LYS A 67 5.63 4.61 -9.82
C LYS A 67 6.15 3.17 -9.74
N GLY A 68 5.29 2.18 -9.52
CA GLY A 68 5.71 0.78 -9.39
C GLY A 68 6.59 0.56 -8.17
N GLY A 69 7.65 -0.24 -8.34
CA GLY A 69 8.57 -0.61 -7.26
C GLY A 69 9.33 0.58 -6.64
N THR A 70 9.33 1.75 -7.29
CA THR A 70 10.00 2.96 -6.83
C THR A 70 9.04 3.97 -6.20
N ASP A 71 7.75 3.69 -6.17
CA ASP A 71 6.76 4.58 -5.53
C ASP A 71 6.99 4.67 -4.01
N PRO A 72 7.11 5.87 -3.42
CA PRO A 72 7.37 6.00 -1.98
C PRO A 72 6.30 5.37 -1.10
N ALA A 73 5.02 5.46 -1.49
CA ALA A 73 3.93 4.85 -0.73
C ALA A 73 3.96 3.31 -0.83
N PHE A 74 4.32 2.77 -2.00
CA PHE A 74 4.61 1.33 -2.13
C PHE A 74 5.79 0.90 -1.24
N ARG A 75 6.92 1.59 -1.35
CA ARG A 75 8.15 1.24 -0.63
C ARG A 75 7.94 1.29 0.89
N TRP A 76 7.23 2.30 1.39
CA TRP A 76 6.90 2.40 2.80
C TRP A 76 5.95 1.29 3.25
N ALA A 77 4.89 1.00 2.48
CA ALA A 77 3.98 -0.10 2.80
C ALA A 77 4.69 -1.47 2.88
N ILE A 78 5.66 -1.72 2.00
CA ILE A 78 6.48 -2.95 2.05
C ILE A 78 7.40 -2.97 3.28
N GLU A 79 8.07 -1.87 3.60
CA GLU A 79 8.92 -1.80 4.81
C GLU A 79 8.10 -1.95 6.09
N TRP A 80 6.93 -1.32 6.15
CA TRP A 80 6.02 -1.48 7.28
C TRP A 80 5.52 -2.93 7.39
N THR A 81 5.16 -3.57 6.27
CA THR A 81 4.80 -4.99 6.26
C THR A 81 5.95 -5.88 6.74
N ARG A 82 7.18 -5.59 6.31
CA ARG A 82 8.38 -6.28 6.79
C ARG A 82 8.55 -6.10 8.29
N HIS A 83 8.40 -4.88 8.81
CA HIS A 83 8.43 -4.60 10.25
C HIS A 83 7.40 -5.45 11.00
N LEU A 84 6.15 -5.48 10.55
CA LEU A 84 5.10 -6.32 11.17
C LEU A 84 5.43 -7.82 11.15
N ALA A 85 6.09 -8.30 10.09
CA ALA A 85 6.40 -9.72 9.93
C ALA A 85 7.66 -10.16 10.69
N THR A 86 8.64 -9.28 10.84
CA THR A 86 9.98 -9.63 11.37
C THR A 86 10.34 -8.90 12.66
N ASP A 87 9.48 -8.02 13.16
CA ASP A 87 9.73 -7.14 14.31
C ASP A 87 11.02 -6.31 14.16
N THR A 88 11.45 -6.09 12.91
CA THR A 88 12.68 -5.34 12.62
C THR A 88 12.33 -3.87 12.49
N PRO A 89 13.12 -2.94 13.05
CA PRO A 89 12.85 -1.51 12.92
C PRO A 89 12.71 -1.07 11.45
N SER A 90 11.76 -0.18 11.20
CA SER A 90 11.54 0.44 9.89
C SER A 90 12.60 1.51 9.62
N ASP A 91 12.86 1.75 8.34
CA ASP A 91 13.83 2.74 7.85
C ASP A 91 13.25 4.15 7.93
N VAL A 92 13.81 5.00 8.79
CA VAL A 92 13.32 6.38 9.04
C VAL A 92 13.45 7.25 7.78
N ASP A 93 14.50 7.07 6.99
CA ASP A 93 14.69 7.87 5.78
C ASP A 93 13.58 7.59 4.75
N ARG A 94 13.09 6.35 4.69
CA ARG A 94 11.93 5.98 3.85
C ARG A 94 10.61 6.48 4.40
N PHE A 95 10.52 6.67 5.72
CA PHE A 95 9.34 7.27 6.32
C PHE A 95 9.23 8.75 5.97
N ASP A 96 10.35 9.49 6.05
CA ASP A 96 10.38 10.90 5.67
C ASP A 96 10.12 11.09 4.16
N GLU A 97 10.74 10.26 3.30
CA GLU A 97 10.45 10.21 1.86
C GLU A 97 8.96 9.98 1.58
N PHE A 98 8.33 9.10 2.36
CA PHE A 98 6.90 8.82 2.26
C PHE A 98 6.02 10.00 2.66
N LEU A 99 6.33 10.69 3.77
CA LEU A 99 5.56 11.86 4.21
C LEU A 99 5.64 13.01 3.19
N GLU A 100 6.82 13.30 2.66
CA GLU A 100 7.02 14.30 1.61
C GLU A 100 6.23 13.94 0.33
N TYR A 101 6.18 12.65 0.00
CA TYR A 101 5.42 12.16 -1.13
C TYR A 101 3.92 12.36 -0.95
N LEU A 102 3.35 12.07 0.23
CA LEU A 102 1.92 12.26 0.49
C LEU A 102 1.49 13.73 0.36
N VAL A 103 2.34 14.67 0.80
CA VAL A 103 2.09 16.11 0.57
C VAL A 103 2.13 16.43 -0.93
N THR A 104 3.09 15.87 -1.67
CA THR A 104 3.20 16.08 -3.12
C THR A 104 1.98 15.56 -3.90
N VAL A 105 1.42 14.43 -3.48
CA VAL A 105 0.19 13.85 -4.06
C VAL A 105 -1.07 14.58 -3.59
N GLY A 106 -0.97 15.49 -2.61
CA GLY A 106 -2.09 16.30 -2.15
C GLY A 106 -2.95 15.67 -1.06
N PHE A 107 -2.40 14.72 -0.29
CA PHE A 107 -3.10 14.12 0.87
C PHE A 107 -3.10 15.06 2.10
N ALA A 108 -2.24 16.07 2.10
CA ALA A 108 -2.15 17.12 3.11
C ALA A 108 -1.40 18.32 2.53
N ASP A 109 -1.60 19.50 3.12
CA ASP A 109 -0.84 20.70 2.73
C ASP A 109 0.58 20.66 3.32
N GLU A 110 0.74 20.06 4.50
CA GLU A 110 2.03 19.93 5.17
C GLU A 110 2.20 18.55 5.86
N THR A 111 3.45 18.13 6.06
CA THR A 111 3.76 16.80 6.62
C THR A 111 3.27 16.61 8.07
N HIS A 112 3.12 17.70 8.82
CA HIS A 112 2.66 17.64 10.21
C HIS A 112 1.15 17.33 10.33
N GLU A 113 0.38 17.52 9.26
CA GLU A 113 -1.05 17.21 9.20
C GLU A 113 -1.33 15.72 8.89
N LEU A 114 -0.28 14.96 8.56
CA LEU A 114 -0.36 13.53 8.26
C LEU A 114 -0.26 12.63 9.51
N ARG A 115 0.09 13.19 10.66
CA ARG A 115 0.37 12.46 11.91
C ARG A 115 -0.85 12.34 12.81
#